data_AF-A0A2S9FSQ7-F1
#
_entry.id   AF-A0A2S9FSQ7-F1
#
_cell.length_a   1.000
_cell.length_b   1.000
_cell.length_c   1.000
_cell.angle_alpha   90.00
_cell.angle_beta   90.00
_cell.angle_gamma   90.00
#
_symmetry.space_group_name_H-M   'P 1'
#
loop_
_entity.id
_entity.type
_entity.pdbx_description
1 polymer ?
#
loop_
_entity_poly.entity_id
_entity_poly.type
_entity_poly.pdbx_seq_one_letter_code
_entity_poly.pdbx_strand_id
1 'polypeptide(L)'
;FERGVDGFRIDVAHGLAKAPGLPDGAGRDAEATMLESEARHPAWDQDAVHEIYRGWRAVADRYAPERIFIAEAWVSSNERLSRYLRPDELH
;
A
#
# COMPACT_ATOMS: atom_id res chain seq x y z
N PHE A 1 -9.80 15.39 4.37
CA PHE A 1 -11.08 15.65 3.67
C PHE A 1 -11.67 17.03 3.96
N GLU A 2 -11.54 17.56 5.18
CA GLU A 2 -12.08 18.89 5.58
C GLU A 2 -11.65 20.07 4.69
N ARG A 3 -10.55 19.95 3.96
CA ARG A 3 -10.09 20.94 2.97
C ARG A 3 -10.79 20.84 1.60
N GLY A 4 -11.84 20.03 1.48
CA GLY A 4 -12.63 19.89 0.26
C GLY A 4 -12.06 18.97 -0.81
N VAL A 5 -11.07 18.13 -0.47
CA VAL A 5 -10.55 17.10 -1.40
C VAL A 5 -11.48 15.88 -1.44
N ASP A 6 -11.65 15.30 -2.62
CA ASP A 6 -12.48 14.10 -2.82
C ASP A 6 -11.77 12.80 -2.41
N GLY A 7 -10.44 12.83 -2.34
CA GLY A 7 -9.65 11.63 -2.15
C GLY A 7 -8.15 11.91 -2.05
N PHE A 8 -7.38 10.85 -1.95
CA PHE A 8 -5.92 10.90 -1.99
C PHE A 8 -5.36 9.84 -2.92
N ARG A 9 -4.38 10.23 -3.75
CA ARG A 9 -3.44 9.28 -4.34
C ARG A 9 -2.32 9.03 -3.33
N ILE A 10 -2.10 7.78 -2.98
CA ILE A 10 -1.10 7.36 -2.00
C ILE A 10 0.14 6.93 -2.77
N ASP A 11 1.19 7.74 -2.64
CA ASP A 11 2.51 7.48 -3.20
C ASP A 11 3.15 6.29 -2.50
N VAL A 12 3.80 5.41 -3.26
CA VAL A 12 4.44 4.18 -2.76
C VAL A 12 3.56 3.43 -1.76
N ALA A 13 2.31 3.15 -2.14
CA ALA A 13 1.29 2.58 -1.26
C ALA A 13 1.67 1.20 -0.68
N HIS A 14 2.62 0.51 -1.26
CA HIS A 14 3.12 -0.78 -0.78
C HIS A 14 4.30 -0.62 0.21
N GLY A 15 4.74 0.61 0.52
CA GLY A 15 5.96 0.89 1.29
C GLY A 15 5.78 1.23 2.77
N LEU A 16 4.55 1.24 3.31
CA LEU A 16 4.28 1.75 4.67
C LEU A 16 4.62 0.76 5.80
N ALA A 17 4.90 -0.51 5.48
CA ALA A 17 5.21 -1.54 6.46
C ALA A 17 6.52 -2.26 6.11
N LYS A 18 7.31 -2.59 7.13
CA LYS A 18 8.61 -3.27 7.01
C LYS A 18 8.52 -4.66 7.64
N ALA A 19 9.31 -5.60 7.12
CA ALA A 19 9.37 -6.96 7.61
C ALA A 19 9.85 -6.99 9.07
N PRO A 20 9.25 -7.82 9.94
CA PRO A 20 9.70 -8.00 11.30
C PRO A 20 11.18 -8.38 11.38
N GLY A 21 11.88 -7.86 12.38
CA GLY A 21 13.33 -8.07 12.53
C GLY A 21 14.20 -7.19 11.63
N LEU A 22 13.59 -6.40 10.74
CA LEU A 22 14.28 -5.44 9.86
C LEU A 22 15.47 -6.08 9.11
N PRO A 23 15.28 -7.22 8.42
CA PRO A 23 16.37 -7.81 7.66
C PRO A 23 16.80 -6.88 6.53
N ASP A 24 18.08 -6.94 6.20
CA ASP A 24 18.64 -6.21 5.06
C ASP A 24 17.98 -6.69 3.75
N GLY A 25 17.77 -5.76 2.82
CA GLY A 25 17.43 -6.10 1.45
C GLY A 25 18.61 -6.79 0.75
N ALA A 26 18.34 -7.52 -0.32
CA ALA A 26 19.39 -7.78 -1.31
C ALA A 26 19.95 -6.41 -1.72
N GLY A 27 21.28 -6.24 -1.80
CA GLY A 27 21.95 -4.94 -1.91
C GLY A 27 21.48 -4.05 -3.08
N ARG A 28 22.07 -2.85 -3.23
CA ARG A 28 21.62 -1.77 -4.15
C ARG A 28 21.11 -2.18 -5.54
N ASP A 29 21.61 -3.28 -6.10
CA ASP A 29 21.19 -3.77 -7.41
C ASP A 29 19.76 -4.36 -7.42
N ALA A 30 19.18 -4.69 -6.26
CA ALA A 30 17.79 -5.15 -6.13
C ALA A 30 16.77 -3.99 -6.01
N GLU A 31 17.20 -2.75 -5.74
CA GLU A 31 16.33 -1.56 -5.83
C GLU A 31 15.92 -1.27 -7.28
N ALA A 32 16.76 -1.66 -8.25
CA ALA A 32 16.47 -1.50 -9.68
C ALA A 32 15.33 -2.41 -10.17
N THR A 33 14.94 -3.39 -9.36
CA THR A 33 13.96 -4.41 -9.74
C THR A 33 12.78 -4.44 -8.79
N MET A 34 12.10 -3.30 -8.64
CA MET A 34 10.77 -3.21 -8.01
C MET A 34 9.78 -4.27 -8.53
N LEU A 35 10.01 -4.79 -9.75
CA LEU A 35 9.23 -5.83 -10.41
C LEU A 35 9.91 -7.22 -10.52
N GLU A 36 11.24 -7.33 -10.41
CA GLU A 36 11.95 -8.58 -10.83
C GLU A 36 12.38 -9.47 -9.67
N SER A 37 12.21 -9.06 -8.43
CA SER A 37 12.51 -9.91 -7.28
C SER A 37 11.33 -10.85 -6.98
N GLU A 38 11.47 -12.14 -7.31
CA GLU A 38 10.56 -13.21 -6.85
C GLU A 38 10.43 -13.24 -5.32
N ALA A 39 11.44 -12.73 -4.60
CA ALA A 39 11.40 -12.55 -3.15
C ALA A 39 10.79 -11.18 -2.77
N ARG A 40 9.85 -11.16 -1.83
CA ARG A 40 9.33 -9.89 -1.29
C ARG A 40 10.47 -9.11 -0.62
N HIS A 41 10.75 -7.91 -1.13
CA HIS A 41 11.70 -6.99 -0.51
C HIS A 41 11.22 -6.64 0.92
N PRO A 42 12.09 -6.66 1.95
CA PRO A 42 11.66 -6.54 3.35
C PRO A 42 10.99 -5.20 3.66
N ALA A 43 11.28 -4.15 2.89
CA ALA A 43 10.66 -2.85 3.08
C ALA A 43 9.30 -2.63 2.35
N TRP A 44 8.79 -3.63 1.62
CA TRP A 44 7.77 -3.47 0.58
C TRP A 44 6.72 -4.57 0.68
N ASP A 45 5.48 -4.23 0.35
CA ASP A 45 4.35 -5.14 0.19
C ASP A 45 4.20 -6.16 1.35
N GLN A 46 4.41 -5.68 2.58
CA GLN A 46 4.24 -6.49 3.78
C GLN A 46 2.76 -6.52 4.18
N ASP A 47 2.26 -7.66 4.68
CA ASP A 47 0.82 -7.81 4.94
C ASP A 47 0.28 -6.80 5.98
N ALA A 48 1.13 -6.32 6.88
CA ALA A 48 0.79 -5.28 7.86
C ALA A 48 0.38 -3.93 7.21
N VAL A 49 0.71 -3.69 5.94
CA VAL A 49 0.27 -2.50 5.20
C VAL A 49 -1.26 -2.42 5.10
N HIS A 50 -1.92 -3.57 5.00
CA HIS A 50 -3.37 -3.66 4.82
C HIS A 50 -4.14 -3.22 6.08
N GLU A 51 -3.57 -3.43 7.27
CA GLU A 51 -4.17 -2.91 8.51
C GLU A 51 -4.12 -1.38 8.58
N ILE A 52 -3.07 -0.77 8.04
CA ILE A 52 -2.97 0.69 7.95
C ILE A 52 -4.09 1.21 7.05
N TYR A 53 -4.32 0.57 5.90
CA TYR A 53 -5.36 1.00 4.96
C TYR A 53 -6.77 0.76 5.47
N ARG A 54 -7.04 -0.35 6.17
CA ARG A 54 -8.30 -0.51 6.92
C ARG A 54 -8.53 0.63 7.91
N GLY A 55 -7.48 1.04 8.63
CA GLY A 55 -7.55 2.18 9.53
C GLY A 55 -7.87 3.49 8.81
N TRP A 56 -7.26 3.74 7.65
CA TRP A 56 -7.50 4.94 6.85
C TRP A 56 -8.89 4.94 6.21
N ARG A 57 -9.36 3.79 5.72
CA ARG A 57 -10.70 3.58 5.20
C ARG A 57 -11.76 3.90 6.27
N ALA A 58 -11.58 3.38 7.48
CA ALA A 58 -12.46 3.68 8.61
C ALA A 58 -12.50 5.17 9.02
N VAL A 59 -11.45 5.95 8.69
CA VAL A 59 -11.47 7.42 8.85
C VAL A 59 -12.23 8.07 7.68
N ALA A 60 -11.98 7.62 6.46
CA ALA A 60 -12.61 8.13 5.25
C ALA A 60 -14.13 7.90 5.23
N ASP A 61 -14.61 6.78 5.77
CA ASP A 61 -16.04 6.43 5.89
C ASP A 61 -16.84 7.34 6.82
N ARG A 62 -16.17 8.20 7.59
CA ARG A 62 -16.82 9.22 8.43
C ARG A 62 -17.23 10.46 7.65
N TYR A 63 -16.84 10.55 6.38
CA TYR A 63 -17.09 11.71 5.52
C TYR A 63 -18.09 11.37 4.42
N ALA A 64 -18.96 12.34 4.11
CA ALA A 64 -19.84 12.32 2.94
C ALA A 64 -19.48 13.48 2.00
N PRO A 65 -19.57 13.31 0.66
CA PRO A 65 -19.76 12.04 -0.06
C PRO A 65 -18.59 11.07 0.19
N GLU A 66 -18.73 9.84 -0.28
CA GLU A 66 -17.69 8.80 -0.18
C GLU A 66 -16.35 9.32 -0.69
N ARG A 67 -15.28 8.99 0.03
CA ARG A 67 -13.92 9.43 -0.27
C ARG A 67 -13.14 8.33 -0.94
N ILE A 68 -12.37 8.72 -1.94
CA ILE A 68 -11.67 7.79 -2.82
C ILE A 68 -10.18 7.71 -2.45
N PHE A 69 -9.62 6.52 -2.53
CA PHE A 69 -8.17 6.34 -2.52
C PHE A 69 -7.66 5.75 -3.83
N ILE A 70 -6.50 6.24 -4.29
CA ILE A 70 -5.81 5.69 -5.46
C ILE A 70 -4.43 5.21 -5.01
N ALA A 71 -4.16 3.92 -5.16
CA ALA A 71 -2.88 3.33 -4.78
C ALA A 71 -1.86 3.43 -5.92
N GLU A 72 -0.68 4.00 -5.64
CA GLU A 72 0.52 3.68 -6.42
C GLU A 72 1.18 2.43 -5.83
N ALA A 73 0.86 1.27 -6.39
CA ALA A 73 1.36 -0.01 -5.91
C ALA A 73 2.06 -0.78 -7.04
N TRP A 74 3.34 -1.11 -6.80
CA TRP A 74 4.13 -1.99 -7.63
C TRP A 74 4.34 -3.28 -6.85
N VAL A 75 3.58 -4.31 -7.18
CA VAL A 75 3.54 -5.59 -6.42
C VAL A 75 3.70 -6.77 -7.37
N SER A 76 4.14 -7.90 -6.83
CA SER A 76 4.61 -9.04 -7.64
C SER A 76 3.52 -9.78 -8.43
N SER A 77 2.24 -9.54 -8.15
CA SER A 77 1.14 -10.18 -8.88
C SER A 77 -0.18 -9.42 -8.78
N ASN A 78 -1.11 -9.72 -9.69
CA ASN A 78 -2.49 -9.22 -9.62
C ASN A 78 -3.22 -9.70 -8.36
N GLU A 79 -2.87 -10.88 -7.83
CA GLU A 79 -3.44 -11.38 -6.58
C GLU A 79 -2.99 -10.52 -5.39
N ARG A 80 -1.75 -10.03 -5.38
CA ARG A 80 -1.29 -9.06 -4.38
C ARG A 80 -1.95 -7.71 -4.59
N LEU A 81 -2.02 -7.23 -5.84
CA LEU A 81 -2.63 -5.94 -6.17
C LEU A 81 -4.09 -5.87 -5.76
N SER A 82 -4.87 -6.94 -5.98
CA SER A 82 -6.30 -6.97 -5.65
C SER A 82 -6.58 -6.84 -4.16
N ARG A 83 -5.62 -7.17 -3.29
CA ARG A 83 -5.78 -7.01 -1.83
C ARG A 83 -5.91 -5.53 -1.43
N TYR A 84 -5.23 -4.63 -2.15
CA TYR A 84 -5.32 -3.18 -1.91
C TYR A 84 -6.67 -2.60 -2.33
N LEU A 85 -7.41 -3.26 -3.22
CA LEU A 85 -8.68 -2.79 -3.78
C LEU A 85 -9.92 -3.35 -3.04
N ARG A 86 -9.72 -3.97 -1.88
CA ARG A 86 -10.83 -4.53 -1.09
C ARG A 86 -11.76 -3.43 -0.60
N PRO A 87 -13.06 -3.73 -0.37
CA PRO A 87 -14.05 -2.73 0.07
C PRO A 87 -13.69 -1.99 1.37
N ASP A 88 -12.81 -2.56 2.19
CA ASP A 88 -12.32 -1.98 3.44
C ASP A 88 -10.92 -1.37 3.32
N GLU A 89 -10.40 -1.15 2.10
CA GLU A 89 -9.05 -0.59 1.85
C GLU A 89 -9.05 0.58 0.85
N LEU A 90 -8.38 0.47 -0.30
CA LEU A 90 -8.11 1.58 -1.22
C LEU A 90 -8.94 1.48 -2.51
N HIS A 91 -10.22 1.80 -2.40
CA HIS A 91 -11.13 2.01 -3.54
C HIS A 91 -11.79 3.40 -3.48
#